data_AF-A0A183EAZ2-F1
#
_entry.id   AF-A0A183EAZ2-F1
#
_cell.length_a   1.000
_cell.length_b   1.000
_cell.length_c   1.000
_cell.angle_alpha   90.00
_cell.angle_beta   90.00
_cell.angle_gamma   90.00
#
_symmetry.space_group_name_H-M   'P 1'
#
loop_
_entity.id
_entity.type
_entity.pdbx_description
1 polymer ?
#
loop_
_entity_poly.entity_id
_entity_poly.type
_entity_poly.pdbx_seq_one_letter_code
_entity_poly.pdbx_strand_id
1 'polypeptide(L)'
;MEQVTRGLNRQAVSVPPRGTLDMWRKYIQWEKSNPLGTEEYSHFAKRVIFAYEQALLCLGYYPDMWYEAALFRQQAASVLAEKGDVKLSASMNTDITQLFERAVGGLLKESQLLFFAYADYEEERMKYDNVKKIYDRLLAIETADPTLAYIQLMKFVRRTEGVQYARAVFKRARQDPRCKFHIYVASALMEYYCSKDTDIAIRVFDMGLKKYGDEPEYALAYVDFLSHLNEDNNTRVVLERILTSELMKPEKSVEIWDRYLEFESHVGDLASILKVDQRRREALKEQYGEMQTLLLIDRYKFLNLKKLGQGSSLIGRASAGTVSLSANGVQATGVFPPPAAVAQLMQMLPPPWCFNGPFVSVDLLMESLTKFSQSGPPTVDPKVKLENGTMFGMQRIEDVKKEFYQLLNTTTDPNIVLASNEFQQHSAQRKRRAAGGDSDSDEETPRSTGIVKDIYRRRMNQKVHE
;
A
#
# COMPACT_ATOMS: atom_id res chain seq x y z
N MET A 1 21.70 42.27 2.48
CA MET A 1 21.51 42.35 1.03
C MET A 1 22.68 41.70 0.28
N GLU A 2 23.91 42.22 0.40
CA GLU A 2 25.07 41.74 -0.38
C GLU A 2 25.34 40.23 -0.25
N GLN A 3 25.26 39.67 0.95
CA GLN A 3 25.45 38.22 1.18
C GLN A 3 24.41 37.32 0.46
N VAL A 4 23.20 37.82 0.23
CA VAL A 4 22.10 37.05 -0.38
C VAL A 4 22.06 37.25 -1.90
N THR A 5 22.54 38.40 -2.39
CA THR A 5 22.61 38.70 -3.83
C THR A 5 23.95 38.32 -4.46
N ARG A 6 24.96 37.92 -3.67
CA ARG A 6 26.27 37.49 -4.15
C ARG A 6 26.13 36.22 -4.99
N GLY A 7 26.55 36.28 -6.25
CA GLY A 7 26.45 35.17 -7.21
C GLY A 7 25.14 35.07 -7.98
N LEU A 8 24.21 36.02 -7.78
CA LEU A 8 22.95 36.05 -8.52
C LEU A 8 23.15 36.69 -9.90
N ASN A 9 23.02 35.89 -10.96
CA ASN A 9 23.16 36.37 -12.34
C ASN A 9 21.87 37.05 -12.82
N ARG A 10 21.88 38.38 -12.88
CA ARG A 10 20.75 39.22 -13.32
C ARG A 10 20.66 39.41 -14.84
N GLN A 11 21.66 38.95 -15.58
CA GLN A 11 21.74 39.03 -17.04
C GLN A 11 21.48 37.67 -17.70
N ALA A 12 21.15 36.64 -16.90
CA ALA A 12 20.87 35.32 -17.41
C ALA A 12 19.64 35.34 -18.33
N VAL A 13 19.80 34.79 -19.53
CA VAL A 13 18.67 34.56 -20.43
C VAL A 13 17.78 33.49 -19.81
N SER A 14 16.47 33.75 -19.77
CA SER A 14 15.50 32.77 -19.31
C SER A 14 15.63 31.48 -20.13
N VAL A 15 15.90 30.37 -19.45
CA VAL A 15 16.01 29.04 -20.05
C VAL A 15 15.14 28.04 -19.27
N PRO A 16 14.63 26.99 -19.93
CA PRO A 16 13.89 25.91 -19.26
C PRO A 16 14.71 25.23 -18.14
N PRO A 17 14.07 24.51 -17.21
CA PRO A 17 14.67 24.02 -15.97
C PRO A 17 16.02 23.30 -16.13
N ARG A 18 17.13 23.96 -15.76
CA ARG A 18 18.50 23.41 -15.83
C ARG A 18 19.40 23.68 -14.60
N GLY A 19 18.88 24.31 -13.52
CA GLY A 19 19.52 24.21 -12.19
C GLY A 19 20.08 25.49 -11.50
N THR A 20 19.44 26.65 -11.61
CA THR A 20 19.84 27.87 -10.84
C THR A 20 18.67 28.54 -10.10
N LEU A 21 17.78 27.76 -9.49
CA LEU A 21 16.60 28.26 -8.78
C LEU A 21 16.89 28.76 -7.35
N ASP A 22 17.83 28.13 -6.67
CA ASP A 22 17.98 28.26 -5.22
C ASP A 22 18.35 29.67 -4.76
N MET A 23 19.14 30.40 -5.56
CA MET A 23 19.61 31.75 -5.20
C MET A 23 18.50 32.79 -5.30
N TRP A 24 17.66 32.72 -6.35
CA TRP A 24 16.50 33.61 -6.48
C TRP A 24 15.45 33.32 -5.41
N ARG A 25 15.21 32.04 -5.08
CA ARG A 25 14.31 31.65 -3.99
C ARG A 25 14.80 32.19 -2.64
N LYS A 26 16.09 32.07 -2.33
CA LYS A 26 16.68 32.66 -1.12
C LYS A 26 16.53 34.17 -1.07
N TYR A 27 16.75 34.87 -2.18
CA TYR A 27 16.57 36.32 -2.25
C TYR A 27 15.12 36.74 -2.00
N ILE A 28 14.15 36.07 -2.63
CA ILE A 28 12.73 36.34 -2.43
C ILE A 28 12.31 36.05 -0.99
N GLN A 29 12.77 34.95 -0.40
CA GLN A 29 12.52 34.64 1.02
C GLN A 29 13.12 35.69 1.95
N TRP A 30 14.34 36.15 1.66
CA TRP A 30 14.95 37.25 2.41
C TRP A 30 14.13 38.54 2.29
N GLU A 31 13.63 38.90 1.10
CA GLU A 31 12.79 40.09 0.95
C GLU A 31 11.47 39.97 1.70
N LYS A 32 10.84 38.77 1.68
CA LYS A 32 9.64 38.45 2.45
C LYS A 32 9.82 38.53 3.96
N SER A 33 11.04 38.35 4.48
CA SER A 33 11.34 38.49 5.91
C SER A 33 11.25 39.95 6.41
N ASN A 34 11.00 40.91 5.52
CA ASN A 34 10.95 42.34 5.80
C ASN A 34 12.20 42.84 6.57
N PRO A 35 13.41 42.69 6.00
CA PRO A 35 14.66 42.98 6.69
C PRO A 35 14.85 44.47 7.03
N LEU A 36 14.07 45.36 6.40
CA LEU A 36 14.10 46.80 6.69
C LEU A 36 13.04 47.23 7.72
N GLY A 37 12.25 46.29 8.25
CA GLY A 37 11.18 46.60 9.22
C GLY A 37 10.18 47.63 8.69
N THR A 38 9.87 47.61 7.39
CA THR A 38 8.98 48.59 6.77
C THR A 38 7.57 48.48 7.37
N GLU A 39 7.10 49.54 8.03
CA GLU A 39 5.79 49.59 8.70
C GLU A 39 4.64 49.62 7.69
N GLU A 40 4.80 50.42 6.63
CA GLU A 40 3.79 50.52 5.58
C GLU A 40 3.81 49.27 4.69
N TYR A 41 2.73 48.49 4.77
CA TYR A 41 2.63 47.22 4.05
C TYR A 41 2.68 47.38 2.53
N SER A 42 2.17 48.50 2.00
CA SER A 42 2.20 48.80 0.57
C SER A 42 3.64 48.82 0.02
N HIS A 43 4.57 49.43 0.77
CA HIS A 43 5.98 49.52 0.41
C HIS A 43 6.69 48.17 0.54
N PHE A 44 6.39 47.42 1.61
CA PHE A 44 6.87 46.05 1.75
C PHE A 44 6.43 45.16 0.57
N ALA A 45 5.14 45.18 0.23
CA ALA A 45 4.59 44.40 -0.87
C ALA A 45 5.25 44.76 -2.22
N LYS A 46 5.42 46.05 -2.52
CA LYS A 46 6.09 46.53 -3.74
C LYS A 46 7.52 46.00 -3.86
N ARG A 47 8.27 45.92 -2.77
CA ARG A 47 9.64 45.41 -2.76
C ARG A 47 9.72 43.92 -3.09
N VAL A 48 8.87 43.12 -2.45
CA VAL A 48 8.78 41.67 -2.72
C VAL A 48 8.30 41.42 -4.15
N ILE A 49 7.31 42.18 -4.63
CA ILE A 49 6.85 42.15 -6.02
C ILE A 49 7.99 42.46 -6.99
N PHE A 50 8.79 43.49 -6.70
CA PHE A 50 9.94 43.84 -7.51
C PHE A 50 10.96 42.68 -7.56
N ALA A 51 11.23 42.03 -6.43
CA ALA A 51 12.10 40.85 -6.39
C ALA A 51 11.58 39.71 -7.29
N TYR A 52 10.26 39.46 -7.29
CA TYR A 52 9.63 38.51 -8.21
C TYR A 52 9.76 38.94 -9.67
N GLU A 53 9.49 40.20 -10.02
CA GLU A 53 9.65 40.69 -11.41
C GLU A 53 11.08 40.50 -11.91
N GLN A 54 12.09 40.81 -11.09
CA GLN A 54 13.48 40.58 -11.46
C GLN A 54 13.78 39.09 -11.64
N ALA A 55 13.22 38.22 -10.80
CA ALA A 55 13.38 36.79 -10.94
C ALA A 55 12.74 36.27 -12.23
N LEU A 56 11.54 36.76 -12.60
CA LEU A 56 10.82 36.33 -13.80
C LEU A 56 11.54 36.69 -15.11
N LEU A 57 12.39 37.73 -15.12
CA LEU A 57 13.24 38.02 -16.29
C LEU A 57 14.27 36.90 -16.55
N CYS A 58 14.80 36.29 -15.48
CA CYS A 58 15.81 35.25 -15.56
C CYS A 58 15.23 33.83 -15.51
N LEU A 59 14.03 33.67 -14.95
CA LEU A 59 13.36 32.39 -14.66
C LEU A 59 11.96 32.31 -15.26
N GLY A 60 11.71 33.00 -16.38
CA GLY A 60 10.39 33.10 -16.99
C GLY A 60 9.81 31.78 -17.52
N TYR A 61 10.61 30.73 -17.71
CA TYR A 61 10.14 29.39 -18.11
C TYR A 61 9.75 28.48 -16.93
N TYR A 62 9.75 28.99 -15.71
CA TYR A 62 9.45 28.22 -14.49
C TYR A 62 8.02 28.56 -13.99
N PRO A 63 7.02 27.68 -14.20
CA PRO A 63 5.62 27.98 -13.85
C PRO A 63 5.39 28.25 -12.36
N ASP A 64 6.15 27.56 -11.51
CA ASP A 64 6.19 27.77 -10.05
C ASP A 64 6.53 29.22 -9.69
N MET A 65 7.47 29.86 -10.38
CA MET A 65 7.85 31.26 -10.12
C MET A 65 6.71 32.24 -10.44
N TRP A 66 5.98 32.02 -11.53
CA TRP A 66 4.81 32.82 -11.90
C TRP A 66 3.66 32.62 -10.92
N TYR A 67 3.40 31.37 -10.55
CA TYR A 67 2.33 31.03 -9.59
C TYR A 67 2.63 31.59 -8.20
N GLU A 68 3.85 31.44 -7.68
CA GLU A 68 4.25 32.01 -6.38
C GLU A 68 4.16 33.54 -6.37
N ALA A 69 4.54 34.20 -7.47
CA ALA A 69 4.42 35.65 -7.62
C ALA A 69 2.94 36.09 -7.60
N ALA A 70 2.07 35.37 -8.31
CA ALA A 70 0.64 35.63 -8.32
C ALA A 70 0.02 35.41 -6.93
N LEU A 71 0.35 34.30 -6.26
CA LEU A 71 -0.12 33.98 -4.91
C LEU A 71 0.28 35.06 -3.89
N PHE A 72 1.53 35.52 -3.94
CA PHE A 72 1.99 36.61 -3.08
C PHE A 72 1.20 37.91 -3.34
N ARG A 73 0.97 38.26 -4.61
CA ARG A 73 0.19 39.45 -4.97
C ARG A 73 -1.27 39.33 -4.51
N GLN A 74 -1.88 38.16 -4.57
CA GLN A 74 -3.24 37.91 -4.05
C GLN A 74 -3.29 38.10 -2.53
N GLN A 75 -2.36 37.50 -1.79
CA GLN A 75 -2.24 37.70 -0.34
C GLN A 75 -2.02 39.18 0.00
N ALA A 76 -1.17 39.88 -0.77
CA ALA A 76 -0.96 41.30 -0.58
C ALA A 76 -2.22 42.14 -0.85
N ALA A 77 -2.99 41.81 -1.90
CA ALA A 77 -4.25 42.48 -2.21
C ALA A 77 -5.29 42.30 -1.08
N SER A 78 -5.37 41.11 -0.49
CA SER A 78 -6.25 40.81 0.65
C SER A 78 -5.85 41.60 1.90
N VAL A 79 -4.57 41.58 2.30
CA VAL A 79 -4.09 42.34 3.47
C VAL A 79 -4.27 43.85 3.30
N LEU A 80 -4.08 44.37 2.08
CA LEU A 80 -4.34 45.79 1.79
C LEU A 80 -5.82 46.14 1.93
N ALA A 81 -6.72 45.26 1.50
CA ALA A 81 -8.16 45.47 1.69
C ALA A 81 -8.54 45.47 3.17
N GLU A 82 -8.00 44.54 3.96
CA GLU A 82 -8.22 44.47 5.42
C GLU A 82 -7.75 45.74 6.16
N LYS A 83 -6.65 46.34 5.69
CA LYS A 83 -6.11 47.60 6.22
C LYS A 83 -6.85 48.85 5.75
N GLY A 84 -7.87 48.70 4.89
CA GLY A 84 -8.70 49.80 4.38
C GLY A 84 -8.24 50.42 3.05
N ASP A 85 -7.12 49.93 2.47
CA ASP A 85 -6.56 50.42 1.20
C ASP A 85 -7.24 49.76 -0.02
N VAL A 86 -8.56 49.90 -0.12
CA VAL A 86 -9.39 49.24 -1.14
C VAL A 86 -8.98 49.62 -2.57
N LYS A 87 -8.56 50.87 -2.80
CA LYS A 87 -8.10 51.34 -4.12
C LYS A 87 -6.84 50.60 -4.58
N LEU A 88 -5.87 50.44 -3.69
CA LEU A 88 -4.62 49.75 -4.01
C LEU A 88 -4.85 48.25 -4.16
N SER A 89 -5.72 47.66 -3.34
CA SER A 89 -6.17 46.28 -3.50
C SER A 89 -6.80 46.02 -4.88
N ALA A 90 -7.69 46.91 -5.34
CA ALA A 90 -8.30 46.81 -6.67
C ALA A 90 -7.28 46.94 -7.82
N SER A 91 -6.30 47.85 -7.67
CA SER A 91 -5.17 47.95 -8.61
C SER A 91 -4.37 46.65 -8.65
N MET A 92 -4.04 46.09 -7.48
CA MET A 92 -3.28 44.84 -7.37
C MET A 92 -4.02 43.66 -8.03
N ASN A 93 -5.35 43.60 -7.90
CA ASN A 93 -6.18 42.59 -8.57
C ASN A 93 -6.08 42.67 -10.11
N THR A 94 -5.94 43.88 -10.65
CA THR A 94 -5.73 44.10 -12.09
C THR A 94 -4.33 43.67 -12.50
N ASP A 95 -3.32 43.98 -11.69
CA ASP A 95 -1.93 43.56 -11.92
C ASP A 95 -1.78 42.03 -11.89
N ILE A 96 -2.54 41.32 -11.04
CA ILE A 96 -2.54 39.85 -10.99
C ILE A 96 -3.10 39.26 -12.29
N THR A 97 -4.24 39.78 -12.78
CA THR A 97 -4.81 39.36 -14.08
C THR A 97 -3.79 39.61 -15.20
N GLN A 98 -3.13 40.77 -15.22
CA GLN A 98 -2.08 41.08 -16.20
C GLN A 98 -0.86 40.15 -16.08
N LEU A 99 -0.46 39.77 -14.87
CA LEU A 99 0.64 38.85 -14.63
C LEU A 99 0.34 37.47 -15.24
N PHE A 100 -0.86 36.93 -15.01
CA PHE A 100 -1.29 35.67 -15.61
C PHE A 100 -1.39 35.78 -17.14
N GLU A 101 -1.98 36.85 -17.67
CA GLU A 101 -2.04 37.09 -19.12
C GLU A 101 -0.65 37.15 -19.77
N ARG A 102 0.32 37.78 -19.11
CA ARG A 102 1.72 37.82 -19.57
C ARG A 102 2.35 36.42 -19.55
N ALA A 103 2.03 35.59 -18.56
CA ALA A 103 2.55 34.24 -18.45
C ALA A 103 2.02 33.34 -19.58
N VAL A 104 0.69 33.27 -19.72
CA VAL A 104 0.01 32.39 -20.70
C VAL A 104 0.06 32.95 -22.13
N GLY A 105 0.23 34.27 -22.31
CA GLY A 105 0.41 34.90 -23.61
C GLY A 105 1.86 34.94 -24.09
N GLY A 106 2.83 34.75 -23.19
CA GLY A 106 4.26 34.87 -23.48
C GLY A 106 4.97 33.51 -23.44
N LEU A 107 5.83 33.36 -22.44
CA LEU A 107 6.79 32.25 -22.33
C LEU A 107 6.14 30.90 -21.99
N LEU A 108 5.01 30.91 -21.27
CA LEU A 108 4.36 29.72 -20.73
C LEU A 108 3.00 29.43 -21.40
N LYS A 109 2.94 29.66 -22.71
CA LYS A 109 1.73 29.49 -23.52
C LYS A 109 1.13 28.08 -23.50
N GLU A 110 1.92 27.05 -23.20
CA GLU A 110 1.44 25.65 -23.14
C GLU A 110 1.30 25.12 -21.69
N SER A 111 1.59 25.96 -20.68
CA SER A 111 1.60 25.53 -19.28
C SER A 111 0.19 25.40 -18.72
N GLN A 112 -0.40 24.19 -18.77
CA GLN A 112 -1.74 23.92 -18.25
C GLN A 112 -1.92 24.35 -16.79
N LEU A 113 -0.87 24.21 -15.97
CA LEU A 113 -0.88 24.61 -14.56
C LEU A 113 -1.25 26.09 -14.38
N LEU A 114 -0.66 26.99 -15.17
CA LEU A 114 -0.94 28.42 -15.06
C LEU A 114 -2.31 28.79 -15.61
N PHE A 115 -2.80 28.09 -16.63
CA PHE A 115 -4.18 28.26 -17.07
C PHE A 115 -5.17 27.86 -15.99
N PHE A 116 -4.94 26.75 -15.27
CA PHE A 116 -5.80 26.32 -14.16
C PHE A 116 -5.74 27.30 -12.99
N ALA A 117 -4.54 27.72 -12.58
CA ALA A 117 -4.39 28.71 -11.52
C ALA A 117 -5.05 30.06 -11.88
N TYR A 118 -4.95 30.48 -13.14
CA TYR A 118 -5.60 31.71 -13.61
C TYR A 118 -7.13 31.57 -13.65
N ALA A 119 -7.63 30.42 -14.12
CA ALA A 119 -9.05 30.11 -14.09
C ALA A 119 -9.61 30.09 -12.66
N ASP A 120 -8.94 29.46 -11.71
CA ASP A 120 -9.35 29.42 -10.30
C ASP A 120 -9.38 30.84 -9.70
N TYR A 121 -8.38 31.67 -10.00
CA TYR A 121 -8.34 33.07 -9.54
C TYR A 121 -9.51 33.92 -10.10
N GLU A 122 -9.87 33.77 -11.38
CA GLU A 122 -11.03 34.47 -11.94
C GLU A 122 -12.36 33.88 -11.43
N GLU A 123 -12.39 32.58 -11.11
CA GLU A 123 -13.55 31.92 -10.47
C GLU A 123 -13.80 32.47 -9.05
N GLU A 124 -12.76 32.62 -8.22
CA GLU A 124 -12.87 33.22 -6.87
C GLU A 124 -13.45 34.64 -6.89
N ARG A 125 -13.22 35.36 -7.99
CA ARG A 125 -13.75 36.72 -8.22
C ARG A 125 -15.12 36.75 -8.88
N MET A 126 -15.77 35.59 -9.01
CA MET A 126 -17.07 35.41 -9.67
C MET A 126 -17.07 35.89 -11.14
N LYS A 127 -15.93 35.83 -11.84
CA LYS A 127 -15.78 36.22 -13.26
C LYS A 127 -15.89 35.01 -14.18
N TYR A 128 -17.01 34.31 -14.11
CA TYR A 128 -17.21 33.03 -14.80
C TYR A 128 -17.05 33.09 -16.33
N ASP A 129 -17.43 34.20 -16.96
CA ASP A 129 -17.23 34.38 -18.41
C ASP A 129 -15.75 34.43 -18.80
N ASN A 130 -14.90 34.99 -17.94
CA ASN A 130 -13.45 35.02 -18.16
C ASN A 130 -12.88 33.61 -18.02
N VAL A 131 -13.32 32.84 -17.03
CA VAL A 131 -12.90 31.45 -16.82
C VAL A 131 -13.15 30.61 -18.07
N LYS A 132 -14.35 30.71 -18.67
CA LYS A 132 -14.67 30.01 -19.93
C LYS A 132 -13.72 30.42 -21.06
N LYS A 133 -13.44 31.71 -21.24
CA LYS A 133 -12.48 32.20 -22.25
C LYS A 133 -11.07 31.66 -22.03
N ILE A 134 -10.62 31.56 -20.78
CA ILE A 134 -9.31 30.99 -20.41
C ILE A 134 -9.25 29.52 -20.83
N TYR A 135 -10.28 28.73 -20.50
CA TYR A 135 -10.34 27.32 -20.91
C TYR A 135 -10.48 27.15 -22.43
N ASP A 136 -11.28 27.97 -23.11
CA ASP A 136 -11.39 27.93 -24.58
C ASP A 136 -10.06 28.26 -25.25
N ARG A 137 -9.31 29.22 -24.70
CA ARG A 137 -7.94 29.53 -25.17
C ARG A 137 -6.99 28.36 -24.96
N LEU A 138 -7.08 27.66 -23.82
CA LEU A 138 -6.27 26.46 -23.56
C LEU A 138 -6.61 25.33 -24.53
N LEU A 139 -7.90 25.10 -24.79
CA LEU A 139 -8.37 24.04 -25.68
C LEU A 139 -8.05 24.30 -27.16
N ALA A 140 -7.90 25.58 -27.55
CA ALA A 140 -7.49 25.99 -28.88
C ALA A 140 -6.01 25.69 -29.17
N ILE A 141 -5.20 25.38 -28.17
CA ILE A 141 -3.80 25.00 -28.37
C ILE A 141 -3.76 23.57 -28.90
N GLU A 142 -3.30 23.39 -30.14
CA GLU A 142 -3.29 22.09 -30.83
C GLU A 142 -2.31 21.09 -30.21
N THR A 143 -1.16 21.58 -29.74
CA THR A 143 -0.04 20.79 -29.21
C THR A 143 -0.29 20.23 -27.81
N ALA A 144 -1.21 20.82 -27.04
CA ALA A 144 -1.49 20.42 -25.67
C ALA A 144 -2.54 19.31 -25.60
N ASP A 145 -2.38 18.38 -24.65
CA ASP A 145 -3.40 17.35 -24.37
C ASP A 145 -4.63 17.98 -23.72
N PRO A 146 -5.79 18.05 -24.41
CA PRO A 146 -6.95 18.76 -23.90
C PRO A 146 -7.70 17.96 -22.82
N THR A 147 -7.35 16.69 -22.58
CA THR A 147 -8.10 15.80 -21.70
C THR A 147 -8.24 16.37 -20.29
N LEU A 148 -7.14 16.80 -19.68
CA LEU A 148 -7.15 17.38 -18.34
C LEU A 148 -7.88 18.74 -18.33
N ALA A 149 -7.71 19.55 -19.37
CA ALA A 149 -8.40 20.83 -19.51
C ALA A 149 -9.92 20.66 -19.57
N TYR A 150 -10.42 19.68 -20.34
CA TYR A 150 -11.85 19.35 -20.37
C TYR A 150 -12.36 18.85 -19.02
N ILE A 151 -11.58 18.04 -18.28
CA ILE A 151 -11.97 17.57 -16.94
C ILE A 151 -12.12 18.75 -15.98
N GLN A 152 -11.18 19.69 -15.97
CA GLN A 152 -11.26 20.86 -15.10
C GLN A 152 -12.40 21.79 -15.52
N LEU A 153 -12.57 22.05 -16.82
CA LEU A 153 -13.71 22.81 -17.35
C LEU A 153 -15.05 22.17 -16.96
N MET A 154 -15.16 20.84 -17.05
CA MET A 154 -16.36 20.10 -16.67
C MET A 154 -16.65 20.23 -15.16
N LYS A 155 -15.62 20.18 -14.31
CA LYS A 155 -15.75 20.41 -12.85
C LYS A 155 -16.19 21.84 -12.54
N PHE A 156 -15.61 22.84 -13.20
CA PHE A 156 -15.97 24.24 -13.08
C PHE A 156 -17.44 24.46 -13.43
N VAL A 157 -17.84 24.12 -14.66
CA VAL A 157 -19.20 24.31 -15.18
C VAL A 157 -20.22 23.58 -14.32
N ARG A 158 -19.89 22.38 -13.84
CA ARG A 158 -20.75 21.62 -12.92
C ARG A 158 -21.01 22.40 -11.62
N ARG A 159 -19.98 23.02 -11.03
CA ARG A 159 -20.11 23.71 -9.73
C ARG A 159 -20.83 25.05 -9.86
N THR A 160 -20.67 25.75 -10.98
CA THR A 160 -21.25 27.09 -11.20
C THR A 160 -22.60 27.07 -11.89
N GLU A 161 -22.82 26.19 -12.86
CA GLU A 161 -24.00 26.18 -13.75
C GLU A 161 -24.83 24.90 -13.64
N GLY A 162 -24.25 23.82 -13.11
CA GLY A 162 -24.93 22.56 -12.83
C GLY A 162 -24.68 21.45 -13.85
N VAL A 163 -25.37 20.31 -13.63
CA VAL A 163 -25.08 19.04 -14.31
C VAL A 163 -25.34 19.07 -15.83
N GLN A 164 -26.36 19.79 -16.29
CA GLN A 164 -26.72 19.82 -17.72
C GLN A 164 -25.60 20.43 -18.57
N TYR A 165 -24.99 21.52 -18.09
CA TYR A 165 -23.89 22.17 -18.77
C TYR A 165 -22.60 21.33 -18.69
N ALA A 166 -22.37 20.63 -17.58
CA ALA A 166 -21.26 19.67 -17.48
C ALA A 166 -21.37 18.54 -18.53
N ARG A 167 -22.59 18.01 -18.75
CA ARG A 167 -22.85 17.02 -19.83
C ARG A 167 -22.61 17.60 -21.22
N ALA A 168 -22.88 18.89 -21.44
CA ALA A 168 -22.57 19.57 -22.70
C ALA A 168 -21.05 19.66 -22.93
N VAL A 169 -20.26 19.96 -21.89
CA VAL A 169 -18.79 19.92 -21.95
C VAL A 169 -18.30 18.50 -22.24
N PHE A 170 -18.85 17.48 -21.58
CA PHE A 170 -18.51 16.08 -21.88
C PHE A 170 -18.83 15.71 -23.34
N LYS A 171 -19.97 16.16 -23.88
CA LYS A 171 -20.30 15.97 -25.30
C LYS A 171 -19.25 16.61 -26.21
N ARG A 172 -18.83 17.85 -25.92
CA ARG A 172 -17.76 18.55 -26.67
C ARG A 172 -16.43 17.80 -26.58
N ALA A 173 -16.04 17.34 -25.38
CA ALA A 173 -14.80 16.61 -25.17
C ALA A 173 -14.74 15.29 -25.95
N ARG A 174 -15.86 14.58 -26.10
CA ARG A 174 -15.94 13.35 -26.90
C ARG A 174 -15.77 13.57 -28.41
N GLN A 175 -16.08 14.77 -28.89
CA GLN A 175 -15.92 15.14 -30.30
C GLN A 175 -14.48 15.52 -30.64
N ASP A 176 -13.66 15.85 -29.63
CA ASP A 176 -12.24 16.13 -29.81
C ASP A 176 -11.44 14.81 -29.88
N PRO A 177 -10.78 14.51 -31.01
CA PRO A 177 -10.05 13.26 -31.20
C PRO A 177 -8.80 13.16 -30.29
N ARG A 178 -8.30 14.28 -29.76
CA ARG A 178 -7.11 14.30 -28.89
C ARG A 178 -7.40 13.84 -27.46
N CYS A 179 -8.67 13.75 -27.08
CA CYS A 179 -9.08 13.34 -25.74
C CYS A 179 -8.80 11.86 -25.47
N LYS A 180 -8.22 11.59 -24.30
CA LYS A 180 -7.95 10.25 -23.76
C LYS A 180 -9.11 9.75 -22.91
N PHE A 181 -9.04 8.48 -22.50
CA PHE A 181 -10.08 7.81 -21.71
C PHE A 181 -10.44 8.50 -20.39
N HIS A 182 -9.51 9.25 -19.77
CA HIS A 182 -9.70 9.90 -18.47
C HIS A 182 -10.98 10.77 -18.40
N ILE A 183 -11.41 11.36 -19.52
CA ILE A 183 -12.64 12.16 -19.56
C ILE A 183 -13.90 11.33 -19.27
N TYR A 184 -13.93 10.06 -19.72
CA TYR A 184 -15.05 9.15 -19.46
C TYR A 184 -15.10 8.77 -17.99
N VAL A 185 -13.94 8.46 -17.40
CA VAL A 185 -13.83 8.16 -15.96
C VAL A 185 -14.30 9.35 -15.14
N ALA A 186 -13.79 10.55 -15.44
CA ALA A 186 -14.17 11.77 -14.73
C ALA A 186 -15.66 12.09 -14.85
N SER A 187 -16.25 11.88 -16.04
CA SER A 187 -17.68 12.10 -16.29
C SER A 187 -18.54 11.09 -15.53
N ALA A 188 -18.20 9.81 -15.57
CA ALA A 188 -18.95 8.77 -14.86
C ALA A 188 -18.90 8.95 -13.33
N LEU A 189 -17.71 9.22 -12.77
CA LEU A 189 -17.56 9.52 -11.35
C LEU A 189 -18.29 10.79 -10.93
N MET A 190 -18.37 11.79 -11.81
CA MET A 190 -19.12 13.01 -11.55
C MET A 190 -20.63 12.75 -11.47
N GLU A 191 -21.17 11.89 -12.33
CA GLU A 191 -22.58 11.48 -12.28
C GLU A 191 -22.86 10.67 -11.01
N TYR A 192 -21.98 9.73 -10.67
CA TYR A 192 -22.12 8.93 -9.47
C TYR A 192 -22.03 9.74 -8.17
N TYR A 193 -20.91 10.44 -7.94
CA TYR A 193 -20.68 11.10 -6.66
C TYR A 193 -21.64 12.25 -6.41
N CYS A 194 -22.11 12.88 -7.47
CA CYS A 194 -22.76 14.15 -7.30
C CYS A 194 -24.19 14.22 -7.88
N SER A 195 -24.49 13.53 -8.98
CA SER A 195 -25.88 13.37 -9.45
C SER A 195 -26.58 12.19 -8.74
N LYS A 196 -25.80 11.31 -8.08
CA LYS A 196 -26.26 10.08 -7.43
C LYS A 196 -26.97 9.13 -8.40
N ASP A 197 -26.61 9.18 -9.68
CA ASP A 197 -27.19 8.37 -10.74
C ASP A 197 -26.19 7.30 -11.17
N THR A 198 -26.36 6.09 -10.64
CA THR A 198 -25.52 4.92 -10.91
C THR A 198 -25.70 4.44 -12.35
N ASP A 199 -26.93 4.44 -12.86
CA ASP A 199 -27.25 3.94 -14.19
C ASP A 199 -26.63 4.80 -15.29
N ILE A 200 -26.61 6.13 -15.11
CA ILE A 200 -25.88 7.02 -16.02
C ILE A 200 -24.37 6.76 -15.92
N ALA A 201 -23.82 6.61 -14.71
CA ALA A 201 -22.39 6.36 -14.54
C ALA A 201 -21.95 5.06 -15.23
N ILE A 202 -22.69 3.96 -15.05
CA ILE A 202 -22.46 2.67 -15.74
C ILE A 202 -22.55 2.85 -17.25
N ARG A 203 -23.58 3.55 -17.76
CA ARG A 203 -23.70 3.82 -19.21
C ARG A 203 -22.53 4.61 -19.78
N VAL A 204 -22.00 5.58 -19.03
CA VAL A 204 -20.82 6.36 -19.45
C VAL A 204 -19.58 5.48 -19.47
N PHE A 205 -19.41 4.59 -18.48
CA PHE A 205 -18.33 3.62 -18.47
C PHE A 205 -18.43 2.60 -19.61
N ASP A 206 -19.60 2.03 -19.87
CA ASP A 206 -19.80 1.11 -20.99
C ASP A 206 -19.55 1.79 -22.36
N MET A 207 -19.89 3.08 -22.48
CA MET A 207 -19.59 3.85 -23.68
C MET A 207 -18.08 4.08 -23.87
N GLY A 208 -17.34 4.33 -22.81
CA GLY A 208 -15.89 4.47 -22.89
C GLY A 208 -15.19 3.14 -23.13
N LEU A 209 -15.71 2.03 -22.58
CA LEU A 209 -15.13 0.70 -22.75
C LEU A 209 -15.18 0.23 -24.21
N LYS A 210 -16.22 0.62 -24.96
CA LYS A 210 -16.30 0.35 -26.40
C LYS A 210 -15.18 1.04 -27.21
N LYS A 211 -14.60 2.13 -26.70
CA LYS A 211 -13.61 2.95 -27.40
C LYS A 211 -12.18 2.73 -26.88
N TYR A 212 -12.02 2.54 -25.57
CA TYR A 212 -10.73 2.40 -24.87
C TYR A 212 -10.63 1.06 -24.14
N GLY A 213 -11.22 0.02 -24.73
CA GLY A 213 -11.20 -1.33 -24.18
C GLY A 213 -9.83 -2.00 -24.21
N ASP A 214 -8.85 -1.38 -24.89
CA ASP A 214 -7.45 -1.78 -25.00
C ASP A 214 -6.52 -1.12 -23.97
N GLU A 215 -7.04 -0.16 -23.19
CA GLU A 215 -6.27 0.56 -22.16
C GLU A 215 -6.58 0.00 -20.76
N PRO A 216 -5.60 -0.63 -20.08
CA PRO A 216 -5.80 -1.30 -18.80
C PRO A 216 -6.17 -0.31 -17.69
N GLU A 217 -5.65 0.91 -17.71
CA GLU A 217 -5.96 1.93 -16.71
C GLU A 217 -7.44 2.33 -16.73
N TYR A 218 -8.07 2.32 -17.91
CA TYR A 218 -9.49 2.57 -18.04
C TYR A 218 -10.33 1.41 -17.49
N ALA A 219 -9.95 0.17 -17.85
CA ALA A 219 -10.57 -1.04 -17.36
C ALA A 219 -10.51 -1.12 -15.82
N LEU A 220 -9.35 -0.86 -15.23
CA LEU A 220 -9.15 -0.84 -13.78
C LEU A 220 -10.03 0.22 -13.11
N ALA A 221 -10.10 1.44 -13.65
CA ALA A 221 -10.96 2.48 -13.12
C ALA A 221 -12.45 2.10 -13.15
N TYR A 222 -12.90 1.37 -14.18
CA TYR A 222 -14.28 0.89 -14.27
C TYR A 222 -14.54 -0.26 -13.27
N VAL A 223 -13.63 -1.23 -13.17
CA VAL A 223 -13.73 -2.34 -12.21
C VAL A 223 -13.72 -1.82 -10.79
N ASP A 224 -12.87 -0.85 -10.47
CA ASP A 224 -12.84 -0.20 -9.17
C ASP A 224 -14.19 0.46 -8.87
N PHE A 225 -14.75 1.19 -9.83
CA PHE A 225 -16.07 1.79 -9.67
C PHE A 225 -17.16 0.74 -9.36
N LEU A 226 -17.24 -0.35 -10.13
CA LEU A 226 -18.24 -1.41 -9.91
C LEU A 226 -18.02 -2.18 -8.59
N SER A 227 -16.77 -2.38 -8.20
CA SER A 227 -16.42 -3.02 -6.92
C SER A 227 -16.95 -2.21 -5.74
N HIS A 228 -16.90 -0.87 -5.81
CA HIS A 228 -17.45 0.00 -4.77
C HIS A 228 -18.99 0.04 -4.75
N LEU A 229 -19.66 -0.35 -5.84
CA LEU A 229 -21.12 -0.51 -5.87
C LEU A 229 -21.59 -1.83 -5.26
N ASN A 230 -20.67 -2.74 -4.92
CA ASN A 230 -20.97 -4.09 -4.42
C ASN A 230 -21.83 -4.89 -5.42
N GLU A 231 -21.65 -4.63 -6.72
CA GLU A 231 -22.29 -5.37 -7.81
C GLU A 231 -21.36 -6.50 -8.28
N ASP A 232 -21.24 -7.54 -7.47
CA ASP A 232 -20.24 -8.59 -7.66
C ASP A 232 -20.40 -9.33 -8.99
N ASN A 233 -21.65 -9.64 -9.37
CA ASN A 233 -21.94 -10.28 -10.64
C ASN A 233 -21.57 -9.38 -11.84
N ASN A 234 -21.87 -8.09 -11.76
CA ASN A 234 -21.57 -7.16 -12.84
C ASN A 234 -20.06 -6.94 -12.96
N THR A 235 -19.36 -6.86 -11.83
CA THR A 235 -17.89 -6.75 -11.78
C THR A 235 -17.23 -7.96 -12.44
N ARG A 236 -17.68 -9.18 -12.13
CA ARG A 236 -17.22 -10.41 -12.81
C ARG A 236 -17.49 -10.36 -14.31
N VAL A 237 -18.71 -10.02 -14.71
CA VAL A 237 -19.08 -9.95 -16.14
C VAL A 237 -18.21 -8.95 -16.89
N VAL A 238 -17.91 -7.80 -16.29
CA VAL A 238 -17.05 -6.78 -16.91
C VAL A 238 -15.60 -7.24 -16.99
N LEU A 239 -15.05 -7.84 -15.93
CA LEU A 239 -13.71 -8.43 -15.94
C LEU A 239 -13.58 -9.52 -17.01
N GLU A 240 -14.56 -10.43 -17.10
CA GLU A 240 -14.60 -11.47 -18.13
C GLU A 240 -14.70 -10.87 -19.54
N ARG A 241 -15.55 -9.85 -19.73
CA ARG A 241 -15.72 -9.18 -21.02
C ARG A 241 -14.43 -8.50 -21.48
N ILE A 242 -13.68 -7.89 -20.56
CA ILE A 242 -12.41 -7.22 -20.87
C ILE A 242 -11.32 -8.24 -21.21
N LEU A 243 -11.18 -9.30 -20.41
CA LEU A 243 -10.16 -10.34 -20.61
C LEU A 243 -10.45 -11.25 -21.82
N THR A 244 -11.71 -11.39 -22.22
CA THR A 244 -12.12 -12.13 -23.43
C THR A 244 -12.13 -11.23 -24.68
N SER A 245 -11.96 -9.92 -24.52
CA SER A 245 -11.95 -8.99 -25.66
C SER A 245 -10.67 -9.13 -26.47
N GLU A 246 -10.81 -9.21 -27.80
CA GLU A 246 -9.68 -9.20 -28.75
C GLU A 246 -8.86 -7.90 -28.72
N LEU A 247 -9.38 -6.84 -28.07
CA LEU A 247 -8.71 -5.55 -27.93
C LEU A 247 -7.58 -5.59 -26.90
N MET A 248 -7.62 -6.52 -25.94
CA MET A 248 -6.67 -6.59 -24.84
C MET A 248 -5.48 -7.48 -25.18
N LYS A 249 -4.30 -6.87 -25.27
CA LYS A 249 -3.05 -7.62 -25.46
C LYS A 249 -2.60 -8.31 -24.15
N PRO A 250 -2.01 -9.52 -24.22
CA PRO A 250 -1.57 -10.25 -23.03
C PRO A 250 -0.62 -9.47 -22.12
N GLU A 251 0.26 -8.63 -22.66
CA GLU A 251 1.22 -7.80 -21.91
C GLU A 251 0.52 -6.77 -21.01
N LYS A 252 -0.57 -6.18 -21.48
CA LYS A 252 -1.34 -5.18 -20.74
C LYS A 252 -2.34 -5.82 -19.76
N SER A 253 -2.67 -7.10 -19.95
CA SER A 253 -3.67 -7.81 -19.16
C SER A 253 -3.21 -8.18 -17.74
N VAL A 254 -1.91 -8.11 -17.45
CA VAL A 254 -1.33 -8.54 -16.16
C VAL A 254 -1.99 -7.82 -14.99
N GLU A 255 -2.11 -6.50 -15.08
CA GLU A 255 -2.70 -5.69 -14.00
C GLU A 255 -4.19 -5.99 -13.80
N ILE A 256 -4.91 -6.35 -14.86
CA ILE A 256 -6.32 -6.72 -14.80
C ILE A 256 -6.47 -8.10 -14.14
N TRP A 257 -5.59 -9.05 -14.45
CA TRP A 257 -5.56 -10.35 -13.78
C TRP A 257 -5.25 -10.23 -12.29
N ASP A 258 -4.31 -9.35 -11.93
CA ASP A 258 -3.98 -9.07 -10.52
C ASP A 258 -5.21 -8.51 -9.79
N ARG A 259 -5.90 -7.56 -10.42
CA ARG A 259 -7.13 -6.98 -9.87
C ARG A 259 -8.27 -7.98 -9.78
N TYR A 260 -8.41 -8.89 -10.75
CA TYR A 260 -9.44 -9.93 -10.72
C TYR A 260 -9.17 -10.94 -9.59
N LEU A 261 -7.92 -11.35 -9.40
CA LEU A 261 -7.53 -12.23 -8.31
C LEU A 261 -7.78 -11.57 -6.94
N GLU A 262 -7.44 -10.28 -6.81
CA GLU A 262 -7.76 -9.50 -5.61
C GLU A 262 -9.28 -9.45 -5.38
N PHE A 263 -10.07 -9.14 -6.40
CA PHE A 263 -11.54 -9.12 -6.30
C PHE A 263 -12.11 -10.47 -5.83
N GLU A 264 -11.73 -11.59 -6.46
CA GLU A 264 -12.20 -12.92 -6.05
C GLU A 264 -11.71 -13.32 -4.66
N SER A 265 -10.55 -12.83 -4.22
CA SER A 265 -10.09 -13.08 -2.85
C SER A 265 -10.93 -12.38 -1.78
N HIS A 266 -11.60 -11.27 -2.12
CA HIS A 266 -12.46 -10.52 -1.19
C HIS A 266 -13.90 -11.05 -1.18
N VAL A 267 -14.42 -11.45 -2.34
CA VAL A 267 -15.86 -11.72 -2.54
C VAL A 267 -16.15 -13.20 -2.85
N GLY A 268 -15.19 -13.91 -3.43
CA GLY A 268 -15.35 -15.26 -3.96
C GLY A 268 -15.09 -16.38 -2.95
N ASP A 269 -15.14 -17.61 -3.44
CA ASP A 269 -14.75 -18.81 -2.72
C ASP A 269 -13.38 -19.32 -3.20
N LEU A 270 -12.78 -20.27 -2.47
CA LEU A 270 -11.47 -20.80 -2.86
C LEU A 270 -11.50 -21.42 -4.28
N ALA A 271 -12.64 -21.97 -4.70
CA ALA A 271 -12.79 -22.56 -6.02
C ALA A 271 -12.75 -21.49 -7.14
N SER A 272 -13.41 -20.35 -6.97
CA SER A 272 -13.36 -19.25 -7.94
C SER A 272 -11.96 -18.66 -8.05
N ILE A 273 -11.29 -18.46 -6.92
CA ILE A 273 -9.89 -17.98 -6.85
C ILE A 273 -8.96 -18.92 -7.64
N LEU A 274 -9.05 -20.24 -7.40
CA LEU A 274 -8.21 -21.21 -8.09
C LEU A 274 -8.48 -21.28 -9.60
N LYS A 275 -9.74 -21.09 -10.03
CA LYS A 275 -10.10 -21.03 -11.46
C LYS A 275 -9.51 -19.80 -12.13
N VAL A 276 -9.63 -18.62 -11.52
CA VAL A 276 -9.03 -17.38 -12.05
C VAL A 276 -7.51 -17.48 -12.08
N ASP A 277 -6.90 -18.02 -11.03
CA ASP A 277 -5.45 -18.22 -10.94
C ASP A 277 -4.94 -19.22 -11.98
N GLN A 278 -5.71 -20.27 -12.31
CA GLN A 278 -5.40 -21.18 -13.41
C GLN A 278 -5.44 -20.47 -14.77
N ARG A 279 -6.50 -19.70 -15.04
CA ARG A 279 -6.63 -18.95 -16.31
C ARG A 279 -5.54 -17.89 -16.47
N ARG A 280 -5.17 -17.20 -15.38
CA ARG A 280 -4.04 -16.25 -15.35
C ARG A 280 -2.73 -16.94 -15.73
N ARG A 281 -2.46 -18.15 -15.21
CA ARG A 281 -1.28 -18.93 -15.58
C ARG A 281 -1.25 -19.32 -17.05
N GLU A 282 -2.40 -19.71 -17.60
CA GLU A 282 -2.52 -20.09 -19.01
C GLU A 282 -2.32 -18.89 -19.93
N ALA A 283 -2.93 -17.74 -19.60
CA ALA A 283 -2.81 -16.50 -20.36
C ALA A 283 -1.41 -15.88 -20.31
N LEU A 284 -0.69 -16.02 -19.18
CA LEU A 284 0.62 -15.41 -18.97
C LEU A 284 1.78 -16.42 -19.05
N LYS A 285 1.54 -17.61 -19.61
CA LYS A 285 2.50 -18.72 -19.68
C LYS A 285 3.80 -18.33 -20.39
N GLU A 286 3.71 -17.55 -21.45
CA GLU A 286 4.86 -17.09 -22.23
C GLU A 286 5.71 -16.04 -21.49
N GLN A 287 5.11 -15.26 -20.58
CA GLN A 287 5.81 -14.18 -19.86
C GLN A 287 6.47 -14.65 -18.56
N TYR A 288 5.82 -15.52 -17.79
CA TYR A 288 6.28 -15.92 -16.46
C TYR A 288 6.86 -17.34 -16.39
N GLY A 289 6.74 -18.14 -17.45
CA GLY A 289 7.36 -19.47 -17.55
C GLY A 289 7.16 -20.34 -16.31
N GLU A 290 8.26 -20.83 -15.73
CA GLU A 290 8.27 -21.70 -14.53
C GLU A 290 8.19 -20.94 -13.18
N MET A 291 8.04 -19.61 -13.16
CA MET A 291 8.00 -18.80 -11.93
C MET A 291 6.65 -18.88 -11.17
N GLN A 292 6.14 -20.11 -10.99
CA GLN A 292 4.84 -20.38 -10.36
C GLN A 292 4.76 -19.88 -8.92
N THR A 293 5.89 -19.87 -8.20
CA THR A 293 5.96 -19.37 -6.81
C THR A 293 5.69 -17.87 -6.72
N LEU A 294 6.08 -17.07 -7.72
CA LEU A 294 5.82 -15.62 -7.74
C LEU A 294 4.32 -15.33 -7.89
N LEU A 295 3.64 -16.04 -8.80
CA LEU A 295 2.19 -15.91 -8.97
C LEU A 295 1.42 -16.33 -7.72
N LEU A 296 1.93 -17.31 -6.98
CA LEU A 296 1.37 -17.73 -5.69
C LEU A 296 1.54 -16.65 -4.61
N ILE A 297 2.66 -15.94 -4.59
CA ILE A 297 2.90 -14.83 -3.64
C ILE A 297 1.86 -13.72 -3.84
N ASP A 298 1.51 -13.40 -5.08
CA ASP A 298 0.53 -12.35 -5.39
C ASP A 298 -0.87 -12.70 -4.86
N ARG A 299 -1.24 -13.98 -4.79
CA ARG A 299 -2.52 -14.42 -4.21
C ARG A 299 -2.67 -14.05 -2.73
N TYR A 300 -1.56 -14.02 -2.00
CA TYR A 300 -1.55 -13.70 -0.57
C TYR A 300 -1.09 -12.26 -0.29
N LYS A 301 -0.93 -11.44 -1.33
CA LYS A 301 -0.64 -10.02 -1.19
C LYS A 301 -1.87 -9.34 -0.60
N PHE A 302 -1.64 -8.46 0.37
CA PHE A 302 -2.67 -7.57 0.89
C PHE A 302 -2.10 -6.16 0.97
N LEU A 303 -2.64 -5.23 0.18
CA LEU A 303 -2.09 -3.88 0.04
C LEU A 303 -0.57 -3.90 -0.25
N ASN A 304 0.24 -3.32 0.64
CA ASN A 304 1.70 -3.30 0.58
C ASN A 304 2.36 -4.50 1.27
N LEU A 305 1.60 -5.40 1.90
CA LEU A 305 2.13 -6.59 2.55
C LEU A 305 2.30 -7.71 1.53
N LYS A 306 3.55 -8.07 1.25
CA LYS A 306 3.91 -9.29 0.54
C LYS A 306 4.53 -10.27 1.54
N LYS A 307 4.03 -11.51 1.58
CA LYS A 307 4.60 -12.60 2.39
C LYS A 307 5.91 -13.09 1.76
N LEU A 308 6.95 -12.26 1.81
CA LEU A 308 8.33 -12.73 1.83
C LEU A 308 9.00 -12.04 3.02
N GLY A 309 9.48 -12.83 3.99
CA GLY A 309 10.45 -12.33 4.95
C GLY A 309 11.66 -11.75 4.20
N GLN A 310 12.35 -10.79 4.81
CA GLN A 310 13.51 -10.08 4.25
C GLN A 310 14.72 -10.97 3.89
N GLY A 311 14.56 -12.30 3.78
CA GLY A 311 15.61 -13.27 3.48
C GLY A 311 15.48 -14.00 2.14
N SER A 312 14.52 -13.66 1.26
CA SER A 312 14.40 -14.34 -0.04
C SER A 312 14.88 -13.45 -1.19
N SER A 313 16.20 -13.23 -1.24
CA SER A 313 16.86 -12.79 -2.47
C SER A 313 17.06 -13.95 -3.47
N LEU A 314 16.48 -15.13 -3.21
CA LEU A 314 16.69 -16.36 -3.98
C LEU A 314 15.63 -16.61 -5.05
N ILE A 315 14.58 -15.79 -5.13
CA ILE A 315 13.62 -15.86 -6.25
C ILE A 315 13.89 -14.66 -7.18
N GLY A 316 14.89 -14.84 -8.04
CA GLY A 316 14.95 -14.22 -9.36
C GLY A 316 14.88 -12.70 -9.44
N ARG A 317 15.80 -11.99 -8.77
CA ARG A 317 16.32 -10.71 -9.30
C ARG A 317 17.81 -10.85 -9.51
N ALA A 318 18.19 -11.34 -10.68
CA ALA A 318 19.57 -11.21 -11.16
C ALA A 318 19.81 -9.74 -11.53
N SER A 319 20.13 -8.91 -10.54
CA SER A 319 20.95 -7.72 -10.79
C SER A 319 22.39 -8.13 -10.52
N ALA A 320 23.18 -8.17 -11.60
CA ALA A 320 24.62 -8.39 -11.55
C ALA A 320 25.25 -7.44 -10.52
N GLY A 321 25.92 -8.03 -9.53
CA GLY A 321 26.58 -7.31 -8.45
C GLY A 321 27.17 -8.32 -7.48
N THR A 322 28.40 -8.71 -7.75
CA THR A 322 29.24 -9.54 -6.86
C THR A 322 29.27 -8.94 -5.45
N VAL A 323 28.72 -9.64 -4.47
CA VAL A 323 29.03 -9.37 -3.05
C VAL A 323 29.55 -10.65 -2.42
N SER A 324 30.84 -10.60 -2.12
CA SER A 324 31.60 -11.55 -1.32
C SER A 324 30.95 -11.74 0.06
N LEU A 325 30.71 -13.00 0.43
CA LEU A 325 30.32 -13.40 1.78
C LEU A 325 31.56 -13.37 2.69
N SER A 326 31.71 -12.32 3.50
CA SER A 326 32.58 -12.38 4.68
C SER A 326 31.81 -12.95 5.85
N ALA A 327 32.26 -14.11 6.34
CA ALA A 327 31.88 -14.66 7.62
C ALA A 327 32.32 -13.72 8.75
N ASN A 328 31.37 -13.25 9.56
CA ASN A 328 31.48 -13.12 11.02
C ASN A 328 30.17 -12.52 11.54
N GLY A 329 29.43 -13.33 12.29
CA GLY A 329 28.15 -12.97 12.85
C GLY A 329 28.27 -12.15 14.13
N VAL A 330 27.28 -11.28 14.34
CA VAL A 330 26.65 -11.03 15.64
C VAL A 330 25.21 -10.63 15.33
N GLN A 331 24.24 -11.53 15.57
CA GLN A 331 22.82 -11.13 15.61
C GLN A 331 22.48 -10.73 17.05
N ALA A 332 22.18 -9.45 17.23
CA ALA A 332 21.66 -8.91 18.48
C ALA A 332 20.14 -9.14 18.54
N THR A 333 19.73 -10.25 19.15
CA THR A 333 18.43 -10.38 19.83
C THR A 333 18.67 -11.17 21.12
N GLY A 334 18.40 -10.55 22.27
CA GLY A 334 18.79 -11.04 23.59
C GLY A 334 17.99 -12.26 24.07
N VAL A 335 18.19 -13.42 23.45
CA VAL A 335 17.76 -14.71 23.98
C VAL A 335 19.02 -15.55 24.18
N PHE A 336 19.37 -15.76 25.44
CA PHE A 336 20.51 -16.62 25.80
C PHE A 336 20.26 -18.03 25.25
N PRO A 337 21.19 -18.63 24.49
CA PRO A 337 20.99 -19.99 24.00
C PRO A 337 20.81 -20.92 25.20
N PRO A 338 19.79 -21.81 25.20
CA PRO A 338 19.60 -22.74 26.31
C PRO A 338 20.86 -23.60 26.48
N PRO A 339 21.25 -23.95 27.72
CA PRO A 339 22.38 -24.84 27.97
C PRO A 339 22.26 -26.12 27.11
N ALA A 340 23.39 -26.66 26.63
CA ALA A 340 23.41 -27.76 25.67
C ALA A 340 22.52 -28.95 26.08
N ALA A 341 22.47 -29.28 27.38
CA ALA A 341 21.60 -30.33 27.92
C ALA A 341 20.10 -30.04 27.72
N VAL A 342 19.67 -28.78 27.88
CA VAL A 342 18.28 -28.35 27.67
C VAL A 342 17.95 -28.33 26.18
N ALA A 343 18.89 -27.89 25.35
CA ALA A 343 18.72 -27.90 23.89
C ALA A 343 18.50 -29.32 23.35
N GLN A 344 19.23 -30.30 23.89
CA GLN A 344 19.06 -31.71 23.52
C GLN A 344 17.70 -32.26 23.97
N LEU A 345 17.24 -31.91 25.17
CA LEU A 345 15.90 -32.28 25.65
C LEU A 345 14.80 -31.67 24.78
N MET A 346 14.91 -30.39 24.41
CA MET A 346 13.94 -29.72 23.54
C MET A 346 13.79 -30.37 22.17
N GLN A 347 14.85 -31.00 21.64
CA GLN A 347 14.78 -31.74 20.38
C GLN A 347 14.03 -33.08 20.49
N MET A 348 13.95 -33.64 21.70
CA MET A 348 13.25 -34.90 21.97
C MET A 348 11.79 -34.70 22.38
N LEU A 349 11.41 -33.48 22.79
CA LEU A 349 10.04 -33.17 23.18
C LEU A 349 9.14 -32.96 21.95
N PRO A 350 7.87 -33.38 22.02
CA PRO A 350 6.90 -33.05 20.97
C PRO A 350 6.76 -31.54 20.86
N PRO A 351 6.44 -31.02 19.66
CA PRO A 351 6.35 -29.59 19.47
C PRO A 351 5.34 -28.93 20.42
N PRO A 352 5.56 -27.67 20.85
CA PRO A 352 4.75 -27.01 21.87
C PRO A 352 3.24 -26.96 21.58
N TRP A 353 2.86 -26.93 20.29
CA TRP A 353 1.46 -26.93 19.85
C TRP A 353 0.71 -28.24 20.12
N CYS A 354 1.42 -29.30 20.51
CA CYS A 354 0.81 -30.57 20.88
C CYS A 354 0.30 -30.59 22.34
N PHE A 355 0.68 -29.63 23.17
CA PHE A 355 0.25 -29.56 24.57
C PHE A 355 -0.97 -28.65 24.74
N ASN A 356 -2.12 -29.23 25.10
CA ASN A 356 -3.39 -28.53 25.25
C ASN A 356 -3.75 -28.21 26.72
N GLY A 357 -2.79 -28.30 27.64
CA GLY A 357 -2.99 -28.04 29.08
C GLY A 357 -3.38 -29.28 29.89
N PRO A 358 -3.59 -29.13 31.21
CA PRO A 358 -3.54 -27.89 32.00
C PRO A 358 -2.12 -27.31 32.11
N PHE A 359 -2.00 -25.99 31.98
CA PHE A 359 -0.71 -25.31 32.06
C PHE A 359 -0.25 -25.21 33.51
N VAL A 360 1.00 -25.62 33.76
CA VAL A 360 1.61 -25.50 35.09
C VAL A 360 1.87 -24.02 35.38
N SER A 361 1.52 -23.56 36.59
CA SER A 361 1.95 -22.24 37.07
C SER A 361 3.47 -22.23 37.21
N VAL A 362 4.14 -21.58 36.25
CA VAL A 362 5.60 -21.54 36.17
C VAL A 362 6.18 -20.89 37.43
N ASP A 363 5.52 -19.89 37.98
CA ASP A 363 5.98 -19.19 39.17
C ASP A 363 5.97 -20.10 40.40
N LEU A 364 4.90 -20.87 40.62
CA LEU A 364 4.82 -21.84 41.72
C LEU A 364 5.81 -23.00 41.54
N LEU A 365 6.03 -23.44 40.29
CA LEU A 365 7.02 -24.46 39.98
C LEU A 365 8.44 -23.95 40.30
N MET A 366 8.77 -22.73 39.88
CA MET A 366 10.06 -22.11 40.14
C MET A 366 10.27 -21.85 41.65
N GLU A 367 9.22 -21.47 42.37
CA GLU A 367 9.26 -21.33 43.83
C GLU A 367 9.48 -22.68 44.53
N SER A 368 8.87 -23.76 44.04
CA SER A 368 9.10 -25.12 44.53
C SER A 368 10.53 -25.59 44.26
N LEU A 369 11.04 -25.37 43.04
CA LEU A 369 12.41 -25.74 42.65
C LEU A 369 13.47 -24.98 43.45
N THR A 370 13.24 -23.70 43.75
CA THR A 370 14.17 -22.89 44.58
C THR A 370 14.17 -23.31 46.05
N LYS A 371 13.04 -23.79 46.58
CA LYS A 371 12.96 -24.37 47.94
C LYS A 371 13.61 -25.76 48.04
N PHE A 372 13.81 -26.44 46.92
CA PHE A 372 14.34 -27.81 46.88
C PHE A 372 15.84 -27.92 47.21
N SER A 373 16.60 -26.82 47.31
CA SER A 373 18.05 -26.84 47.55
C SER A 373 18.50 -26.23 48.89
N GLN A 374 18.07 -26.78 50.03
CA GLN A 374 18.67 -26.46 51.34
C GLN A 374 19.31 -27.63 52.10
N SER A 375 19.44 -28.80 51.48
CA SER A 375 20.49 -29.73 51.85
C SER A 375 20.88 -30.50 50.60
N GLY A 376 22.17 -30.78 50.42
CA GLY A 376 22.65 -31.58 49.29
C GLY A 376 21.93 -32.93 49.20
N PRO A 377 22.12 -33.70 48.11
CA PRO A 377 21.51 -35.01 47.97
C PRO A 377 21.77 -35.83 49.24
N PRO A 378 20.76 -36.52 49.81
CA PRO A 378 20.95 -37.28 51.04
C PRO A 378 22.09 -38.28 50.82
N THR A 379 23.18 -38.14 51.59
CA THR A 379 24.26 -39.13 51.60
C THR A 379 23.72 -40.40 52.24
N VAL A 380 23.29 -41.34 51.40
CA VAL A 380 22.89 -42.67 51.85
C VAL A 380 24.16 -43.44 52.16
N ASP A 381 24.38 -43.76 53.43
CA ASP A 381 25.53 -44.56 53.86
C ASP A 381 25.29 -46.02 53.44
N PRO A 382 26.00 -46.58 52.43
CA PRO A 382 25.65 -47.85 51.79
C PRO A 382 25.84 -49.09 52.70
N LYS A 383 26.36 -48.90 53.91
CA LYS A 383 26.54 -49.95 54.92
C LYS A 383 25.37 -50.10 55.88
N VAL A 384 24.40 -49.18 55.87
CA VAL A 384 23.19 -49.30 56.68
C VAL A 384 22.17 -50.16 55.92
N LYS A 385 22.03 -51.42 56.33
CA LYS A 385 20.93 -52.26 55.86
C LYS A 385 19.63 -51.75 56.49
N LEU A 386 18.71 -51.24 55.67
CA LEU A 386 17.35 -50.96 56.13
C LEU A 386 16.65 -52.28 56.42
N GLU A 387 16.30 -52.50 57.69
CA GLU A 387 15.59 -53.69 58.14
C GLU A 387 14.14 -53.68 57.66
N ASN A 388 13.61 -54.87 57.39
CA ASN A 388 12.19 -55.06 57.05
C ASN A 388 11.31 -54.61 58.22
N GLY A 389 10.27 -53.83 57.92
CA GLY A 389 9.42 -53.16 58.91
C GLY A 389 9.75 -51.69 59.20
N THR A 390 10.83 -51.13 58.63
CA THR A 390 11.15 -49.70 58.79
C THR A 390 10.10 -48.83 58.07
N MET A 391 9.56 -47.84 58.77
CA MET A 391 8.60 -46.87 58.24
C MET A 391 9.32 -45.68 57.59
N PHE A 392 8.92 -45.31 56.38
CA PHE A 392 9.35 -44.08 55.70
C PHE A 392 8.12 -43.19 55.51
N GLY A 393 7.99 -42.17 56.37
CA GLY A 393 6.75 -41.40 56.48
C GLY A 393 5.57 -42.29 56.89
N MET A 394 4.50 -42.29 56.11
CA MET A 394 3.29 -43.09 56.37
C MET A 394 3.33 -44.49 55.73
N GLN A 395 4.39 -44.85 55.01
CA GLN A 395 4.48 -46.11 54.24
C GLN A 395 5.63 -46.99 54.71
N ARG A 396 5.50 -48.31 54.52
CA ARG A 396 6.58 -49.26 54.81
C ARG A 396 7.56 -49.28 53.64
N ILE A 397 8.85 -49.38 53.95
CA ILE A 397 9.93 -49.38 52.94
C ILE A 397 9.82 -50.54 51.94
N GLU A 398 9.21 -51.66 52.32
CA GLU A 398 8.94 -52.78 51.42
C GLU A 398 7.93 -52.42 50.32
N ASP A 399 6.89 -51.67 50.67
CA ASP A 399 5.86 -51.23 49.74
C ASP A 399 6.44 -50.19 48.77
N VAL A 400 7.26 -49.26 49.27
CA VAL A 400 7.98 -48.27 48.46
C VAL A 400 8.95 -48.93 47.48
N LYS A 401 9.71 -49.94 47.93
CA LYS A 401 10.59 -50.71 47.03
C LYS A 401 9.80 -51.43 45.96
N LYS A 402 8.67 -52.05 46.33
CA LYS A 402 7.82 -52.80 45.39
C LYS A 402 7.21 -51.89 44.33
N GLU A 403 6.70 -50.72 44.71
CA GLU A 403 6.18 -49.73 43.77
C GLU A 403 7.28 -49.17 42.85
N PHE A 404 8.48 -48.92 43.39
CA PHE A 404 9.60 -48.44 42.59
C PHE A 404 10.09 -49.48 41.57
N TYR A 405 10.18 -50.75 41.95
CA TYR A 405 10.49 -51.84 41.02
C TYR A 405 9.37 -52.08 39.99
N GLN A 406 8.11 -51.88 40.37
CA GLN A 406 6.98 -51.95 39.44
C GLN A 406 7.04 -50.81 38.42
N LEU A 407 7.44 -49.60 38.84
CA LEU A 407 7.62 -48.44 37.97
C LEU A 407 8.80 -48.61 37.00
N LEU A 408 9.90 -49.22 37.46
CA LEU A 408 11.04 -49.59 36.60
C LEU A 408 10.68 -50.66 35.58
N ASN A 409 9.81 -51.61 35.95
CA ASN A 409 9.35 -52.66 35.02
C ASN A 409 8.32 -52.15 33.99
N THR A 410 7.62 -51.04 34.26
CA THR A 410 6.65 -50.43 33.33
C THR A 410 7.22 -49.27 32.53
N THR A 411 8.42 -48.80 32.87
CA THR A 411 9.15 -47.78 32.10
C THR A 411 10.11 -48.46 31.14
N THR A 412 9.77 -48.48 29.85
CA THR A 412 10.66 -49.01 28.81
C THR A 412 11.93 -48.15 28.71
N ASP A 413 13.11 -48.78 28.76
CA ASP A 413 14.39 -48.08 28.60
C ASP A 413 14.44 -47.35 27.25
N PRO A 414 14.73 -46.04 27.22
CA PRO A 414 14.78 -45.26 25.98
C PRO A 414 15.77 -45.83 24.94
N ASN A 415 16.81 -46.56 25.35
CA ASN A 415 17.73 -47.20 24.42
C ASN A 415 17.12 -48.42 23.70
N ILE A 416 16.12 -49.09 24.28
CA ILE A 416 15.42 -50.23 23.67
C ILE A 416 14.41 -49.75 22.61
N VAL A 417 13.75 -48.61 22.86
CA VAL A 417 12.80 -47.99 21.91
C VAL A 417 13.52 -47.46 20.67
N LEU A 418 14.77 -46.99 20.80
CA LEU A 418 15.59 -46.55 19.67
C LEU A 418 16.19 -47.71 18.86
N ALA A 419 16.26 -48.91 19.43
CA ALA A 419 16.81 -50.10 18.78
C ALA A 419 15.74 -51.01 18.12
N SER A 420 14.45 -50.73 18.31
CA SER A 420 13.38 -51.54 17.72
C SER A 420 13.21 -51.29 16.21
N ASN A 421 13.12 -52.37 15.44
CA ASN A 421 13.05 -52.37 13.97
C ASN A 421 11.78 -51.70 13.39
N GLU A 422 10.82 -51.26 14.21
CA GLU A 422 9.60 -50.58 13.74
C GLU A 422 9.87 -49.15 13.25
N PHE A 423 10.91 -48.48 13.74
CA PHE A 423 11.24 -47.11 13.32
C PHE A 423 11.98 -47.04 11.97
N GLN A 424 12.66 -48.13 11.55
CA GLN A 424 13.38 -48.18 10.27
C GLN A 424 12.50 -48.60 9.07
N GLN A 425 11.34 -49.24 9.28
CA GLN A 425 10.47 -49.67 8.18
C GLN A 425 9.62 -48.53 7.59
N HIS A 426 9.24 -47.51 8.39
CA HIS A 426 8.42 -46.40 7.90
C HIS A 426 9.16 -45.42 6.97
N SER A 427 10.50 -45.39 6.97
CA SER A 427 11.28 -44.53 6.07
C SER A 427 11.54 -45.14 4.68
N ALA A 428 11.38 -46.45 4.50
CA ALA A 428 11.78 -47.14 3.26
C ALA A 428 10.64 -47.35 2.24
N GLN A 429 9.36 -47.32 2.64
CA GLN A 429 8.24 -47.58 1.72
C GLN A 429 7.78 -46.38 0.90
N ARG A 430 8.22 -45.15 1.20
CA ARG A 430 7.71 -43.94 0.52
C ARG A 430 8.37 -43.61 -0.83
N LYS A 431 9.33 -44.41 -1.30
CA LYS A 431 10.16 -44.06 -2.48
C LYS A 431 10.08 -45.00 -3.70
N ARG A 432 9.17 -45.98 -3.74
CA ARG A 432 8.99 -46.83 -4.94
C ARG A 432 7.52 -47.20 -5.16
N ARG A 433 6.79 -46.39 -5.92
CA ARG A 433 5.87 -46.79 -7.02
C ARG A 433 5.11 -45.57 -7.51
N ALA A 434 5.53 -45.10 -8.69
CA ALA A 434 4.72 -44.34 -9.61
C ALA A 434 3.86 -45.32 -10.45
N ALA A 435 2.80 -44.78 -11.06
CA ALA A 435 2.06 -45.27 -12.22
C ALA A 435 0.94 -46.32 -12.02
N GLY A 436 -0.26 -45.96 -12.51
CA GLY A 436 -1.22 -46.88 -13.15
C GLY A 436 -2.59 -47.08 -12.47
N GLY A 437 -3.66 -46.57 -13.11
CA GLY A 437 -4.90 -47.29 -13.47
C GLY A 437 -5.95 -47.66 -12.40
N ASP A 438 -7.13 -47.04 -12.55
CA ASP A 438 -8.53 -47.51 -12.39
C ASP A 438 -8.96 -48.47 -11.26
N SER A 439 -9.97 -48.06 -10.47
CA SER A 439 -11.32 -48.68 -10.40
C SER A 439 -12.05 -48.37 -9.08
N ASP A 440 -13.33 -47.98 -9.22
CA ASP A 440 -14.44 -47.85 -8.25
C ASP A 440 -14.37 -48.59 -6.90
N SER A 441 -14.80 -47.92 -5.83
CA SER A 441 -16.02 -48.28 -5.07
C SER A 441 -16.30 -47.32 -3.90
N ASP A 442 -17.57 -46.94 -3.79
CA ASP A 442 -18.20 -46.08 -2.79
C ASP A 442 -18.04 -46.56 -1.34
N GLU A 443 -17.82 -45.62 -0.41
CA GLU A 443 -18.56 -45.64 0.87
C GLU A 443 -18.64 -44.24 1.50
N GLU A 444 -19.87 -43.81 1.77
CA GLU A 444 -20.23 -42.57 2.46
C GLU A 444 -19.83 -42.59 3.94
N THR A 445 -19.53 -41.40 4.49
CA THR A 445 -20.03 -40.81 5.77
C THR A 445 -18.98 -39.84 6.40
N PRO A 446 -19.36 -38.91 7.29
CA PRO A 446 -19.92 -37.61 6.93
C PRO A 446 -19.04 -36.43 7.40
N ARG A 447 -19.32 -35.26 6.82
CA ARG A 447 -18.77 -33.95 7.18
C ARG A 447 -18.83 -33.69 8.70
N SER A 448 -17.67 -33.49 9.34
CA SER A 448 -17.60 -32.73 10.59
C SER A 448 -16.93 -31.38 10.33
N THR A 449 -17.67 -30.35 10.71
CA THR A 449 -17.37 -28.94 10.57
C THR A 449 -16.15 -28.56 11.41
N GLY A 450 -15.07 -28.14 10.75
CA GLY A 450 -13.91 -27.53 11.38
C GLY A 450 -14.27 -26.17 11.96
N ILE A 451 -14.87 -26.15 13.14
CA ILE A 451 -15.04 -24.94 13.96
C ILE A 451 -13.63 -24.51 14.39
N VAL A 452 -13.11 -23.46 13.75
CA VAL A 452 -11.96 -22.69 14.22
C VAL A 452 -12.33 -22.16 15.61
N LYS A 453 -11.82 -22.81 16.66
CA LYS A 453 -12.04 -22.41 18.06
C LYS A 453 -11.27 -21.12 18.31
N ASP A 454 -12.01 -20.01 18.24
CA ASP A 454 -11.56 -18.67 18.51
C ASP A 454 -10.98 -18.55 19.94
N ILE A 455 -9.64 -18.54 20.01
CA ILE A 455 -8.84 -18.47 21.25
C ILE A 455 -9.13 -17.18 22.02
N TYR A 456 -9.57 -16.12 21.32
CA TYR A 456 -9.84 -14.83 21.93
C TYR A 456 -11.07 -14.87 22.84
N ARG A 457 -12.10 -15.64 22.44
CA ARG A 457 -13.34 -15.79 23.19
C ARG A 457 -13.16 -16.50 24.53
N ARG A 458 -12.21 -17.45 24.62
CA ARG A 458 -11.85 -18.11 25.88
C ARG A 458 -11.12 -17.18 26.85
N ARG A 459 -10.26 -16.28 26.35
CA ARG A 459 -9.53 -15.32 27.19
C ARG A 459 -10.45 -14.29 27.84
N MET A 460 -11.54 -13.88 27.16
CA MET A 460 -12.50 -12.96 27.77
C MET A 460 -13.33 -13.61 28.88
N ASN A 461 -13.76 -14.86 28.70
CA ASN A 461 -14.60 -15.54 29.70
C ASN A 461 -13.85 -15.90 30.98
N GLN A 462 -12.52 -15.98 30.97
CA GLN A 462 -11.72 -16.27 32.18
C GLN A 462 -11.40 -15.03 33.03
N LYS A 463 -11.51 -13.81 32.50
CA LYS A 463 -11.32 -12.57 33.30
C LYS A 463 -12.53 -12.19 34.18
N VAL A 464 -13.63 -12.94 34.11
CA VAL A 464 -14.86 -12.64 34.86
C VAL A 464 -14.90 -13.38 36.21
N HIS A 465 -13.95 -14.29 36.48
CA HIS A 465 -13.87 -15.07 37.73
C HIS A 465 -12.45 -15.09 38.30
N GLU A 466 -11.87 -13.91 38.52
CA GLU A 466 -10.81 -13.71 39.52
C GLU A 466 -11.14 -12.49 40.39
#